data_AF-A0A2G9M0G5-F1
#
_entry.id   AF-A0A2G9M0G5-F1
#
_cell.length_a   1.000
_cell.length_b   1.000
_cell.length_c   1.000
_cell.angle_alpha   90.00
_cell.angle_beta   90.00
_cell.angle_gamma   90.00
#
_symmetry.space_group_name_H-M   'P 1'
#
loop_
_entity.id
_entity.type
_entity.pdbx_description
1 polymer ?
#
loop_
_entity_poly.entity_id
_entity_poly.type
_entity_poly.pdbx_seq_one_letter_code
_entity_poly.pdbx_strand_id
1 'polypeptide(L)'
;MLKEDFRRIFAGKDPLTDIFGQDNTKRDIKSALVMSRHMIIVGPPGVGKTTLAKNIAKLLPKIRVNDCGYNCLPEMPICPSCRAGANVKT
;
A
#
# COMPACT_ATOMS: atom_id res chain seq x y z
N MET A 1 -1.91 -7.42 14.47
CA MET A 1 -1.38 -6.07 14.26
C MET A 1 -1.93 -5.42 12.98
N LEU A 2 -1.55 -5.85 11.76
CA LEU A 2 -2.12 -5.30 10.51
C LEU A 2 -3.66 -5.41 10.40
N LYS A 3 -4.25 -6.49 10.90
CA LYS A 3 -5.70 -6.73 10.84
C LYS A 3 -6.53 -5.79 11.71
N GLU A 4 -6.01 -5.37 12.87
CA GLU A 4 -6.69 -4.41 13.74
C GLU A 4 -6.75 -3.00 13.12
N ASP A 5 -5.69 -2.58 12.43
CA ASP A 5 -5.59 -1.26 11.81
C ASP A 5 -6.61 -1.06 10.70
N PHE A 6 -6.76 -2.05 9.80
CA PHE A 6 -7.76 -1.97 8.73
C PHE A 6 -9.20 -1.99 9.25
N ARG A 7 -9.48 -2.73 10.34
CA ARG A 7 -10.82 -2.72 10.96
C ARG A 7 -11.19 -1.34 11.49
N ARG A 8 -10.23 -0.61 12.08
CA ARG A 8 -10.44 0.78 12.50
C ARG A 8 -10.63 1.72 11.31
N ILE A 9 -9.80 1.60 10.28
CA ILE A 9 -9.88 2.43 9.08
C ILE A 9 -11.24 2.29 8.39
N PHE A 10 -11.80 1.08 8.36
CA PHE A 10 -13.09 0.81 7.68
C PHE A 10 -14.33 0.97 8.56
N ALA A 11 -14.19 1.18 9.88
CA ALA A 11 -15.31 1.45 10.78
C ALA A 11 -15.82 2.90 10.72
N GLY A 12 -15.02 3.82 10.16
CA GLY A 12 -15.35 5.23 10.02
C GLY A 12 -15.92 5.61 8.65
N LYS A 13 -15.55 6.79 8.17
CA LYS A 13 -15.93 7.31 6.84
C LYS A 13 -15.25 6.48 5.74
N ASP A 14 -15.89 6.34 4.57
CA ASP A 14 -15.31 5.59 3.44
C ASP A 14 -13.93 6.15 3.08
N PRO A 15 -12.83 5.38 3.22
CA PRO A 15 -11.48 5.91 2.99
C PRO A 15 -11.12 5.99 1.49
N LEU A 16 -12.03 5.55 0.62
CA LEU A 16 -11.88 5.54 -0.84
C LEU A 16 -12.70 6.68 -1.49
N THR A 17 -12.64 7.88 -0.91
CA THR A 17 -13.42 9.05 -1.37
C THR A 17 -13.10 9.50 -2.78
N ASP A 18 -11.85 9.30 -3.22
CA ASP A 18 -11.37 9.69 -4.55
C ASP A 18 -11.87 8.73 -5.65
N ILE A 19 -12.57 7.66 -5.28
CA ILE A 19 -13.14 6.66 -6.19
C ILE A 19 -14.65 6.84 -6.22
N PHE A 20 -15.14 7.33 -7.36
CA PHE A 20 -16.56 7.52 -7.60
C PHE A 20 -17.20 6.24 -8.13
N GLY A 21 -18.33 5.84 -7.54
CA GLY A 21 -18.99 4.56 -7.84
C GLY A 21 -18.12 3.34 -7.52
N GLN A 22 -18.23 2.29 -8.35
CA GLN A 22 -17.41 1.07 -8.23
C GLN A 22 -17.58 0.35 -6.88
N ASP A 23 -18.81 0.26 -6.37
CA ASP A 23 -19.09 -0.23 -5.00
C ASP A 23 -18.60 -1.67 -4.78
N ASN A 24 -18.72 -2.54 -5.78
CA ASN A 24 -18.19 -3.90 -5.72
C ASN A 24 -16.65 -3.89 -5.58
N THR A 25 -15.97 -3.12 -6.43
CA THR A 25 -14.50 -2.95 -6.38
C THR A 25 -14.04 -2.42 -5.03
N LYS A 26 -14.74 -1.42 -4.46
CA LYS A 26 -14.43 -0.89 -3.12
C LYS A 26 -14.55 -1.96 -2.05
N ARG A 27 -15.59 -2.81 -2.12
CA ARG A 27 -15.80 -3.92 -1.19
C ARG A 27 -14.70 -4.98 -1.30
N ASP A 28 -14.32 -5.34 -2.53
CA ASP A 28 -13.27 -6.32 -2.80
C ASP A 28 -11.92 -5.84 -2.26
N ILE A 29 -11.59 -4.56 -2.47
CA ILE A 29 -10.38 -3.94 -1.92
C ILE A 29 -10.37 -3.98 -0.39
N LYS A 30 -11.48 -3.61 0.27
CA LYS A 30 -11.60 -3.66 1.72
C LYS A 30 -11.35 -5.08 2.24
N SER A 31 -11.97 -6.08 1.61
CA SER A 31 -11.78 -7.50 1.95
C SER A 31 -10.32 -7.93 1.79
N ALA A 32 -9.72 -7.65 0.64
CA ALA A 32 -8.36 -8.06 0.34
C ALA A 32 -7.32 -7.36 1.24
N LEU A 33 -7.55 -6.11 1.65
CA LEU A 33 -6.71 -5.39 2.62
C LEU A 33 -6.77 -6.02 4.02
N VAL A 34 -7.98 -6.32 4.52
CA VAL A 34 -8.16 -6.99 5.83
C VAL A 34 -7.50 -8.38 5.83
N MET A 35 -7.49 -9.06 4.69
CA MET A 35 -6.87 -10.38 4.54
C MET A 35 -5.37 -10.32 4.18
N SER A 36 -4.81 -9.13 3.96
CA SER A 36 -3.43 -8.93 3.51
C SER A 36 -3.09 -9.72 2.23
N ARG A 37 -3.99 -9.67 1.23
CA ARG A 37 -3.84 -10.33 -0.08
C ARG A 37 -3.33 -9.37 -1.15
N HIS A 38 -2.58 -9.90 -2.11
CA HIS A 38 -2.21 -9.19 -3.33
C HIS A 38 -3.44 -9.01 -4.24
N MET A 39 -3.41 -7.96 -5.07
CA MET A 39 -4.50 -7.59 -5.96
C MET A 39 -3.97 -7.32 -7.37
N ILE A 40 -4.75 -7.67 -8.38
CA ILE A 40 -4.51 -7.28 -9.78
C ILE A 40 -5.69 -6.40 -10.21
N ILE A 41 -5.41 -5.19 -10.68
CA ILE A 41 -6.44 -4.24 -11.12
C ILE A 41 -6.52 -4.27 -12.65
N VAL A 42 -7.63 -4.78 -13.19
CA VAL A 42 -7.84 -4.95 -14.64
C VAL A 42 -9.00 -4.08 -15.11
N GLY A 43 -8.86 -3.49 -16.31
CA GLY A 43 -9.93 -2.72 -16.95
C GLY A 43 -9.44 -1.85 -18.11
N PRO A 44 -10.35 -1.21 -18.88
CA PRO A 44 -10.03 -0.31 -19.98
C PRO A 44 -9.18 0.91 -19.57
N PRO A 45 -8.48 1.59 -20.50
CA PRO A 45 -7.80 2.85 -20.19
C PRO A 45 -8.80 3.92 -19.68
N GLY A 46 -8.35 4.81 -18.79
CA GLY A 46 -9.19 5.91 -18.28
C GLY A 46 -10.15 5.58 -17.13
N VAL A 47 -10.34 4.31 -16.75
CA VAL A 47 -11.30 3.93 -15.67
C VAL A 47 -10.82 4.15 -14.23
N GLY A 48 -9.69 4.85 -14.04
CA GLY A 48 -9.19 5.18 -12.70
C GLY A 48 -8.35 4.10 -12.01
N LYS A 49 -7.81 3.10 -12.73
CA LYS A 49 -6.94 2.05 -12.15
C LYS A 49 -5.75 2.60 -11.35
N THR A 50 -5.08 3.62 -11.88
CA THR A 50 -3.95 4.28 -11.20
C THR A 50 -4.41 5.05 -9.96
N THR A 51 -5.58 5.69 -10.03
CA THR A 51 -6.20 6.37 -8.88
C THR A 51 -6.55 5.38 -7.78
N LEU A 52 -7.08 4.21 -8.15
CA LEU A 52 -7.37 3.11 -7.24
C LEU A 52 -6.11 2.62 -6.53
N ALA A 53 -5.04 2.34 -7.28
CA ALA A 53 -3.76 1.89 -6.73
C ALA A 53 -3.13 2.91 -5.76
N LYS A 54 -3.16 4.20 -6.10
CA LYS A 54 -2.65 5.27 -5.22
C LYS A 54 -3.46 5.39 -3.94
N ASN A 55 -4.79 5.25 -4.00
CA ASN A 55 -5.63 5.27 -2.80
C ASN A 55 -5.36 4.08 -1.90
N ILE A 56 -5.24 2.87 -2.48
CA ILE A 56 -4.85 1.67 -1.72
C ILE A 56 -3.51 1.89 -1.01
N ALA A 57 -2.51 2.44 -1.70
CA ALA A 57 -1.20 2.72 -1.12
C ALA A 57 -1.26 3.69 0.08
N LYS A 58 -2.16 4.67 0.07
CA LYS A 58 -2.38 5.58 1.23
C LYS A 58 -2.96 4.87 2.46
N LEU A 59 -3.66 3.75 2.26
CA LEU A 59 -4.26 2.97 3.36
C LEU A 59 -3.31 1.94 3.96
N LEU A 60 -2.27 1.55 3.22
CA LEU A 60 -1.26 0.65 3.73
C LEU A 60 -0.42 1.36 4.80
N PRO A 61 0.06 0.64 5.83
CA PRO A 61 0.97 1.21 6.80
C PRO A 61 2.21 1.77 6.13
N LYS A 62 2.66 2.93 6.62
CA LYS A 62 3.91 3.53 6.16
C LYS A 62 5.07 2.61 6.54
N ILE A 63 5.97 2.41 5.59
CA ILE A 63 7.25 1.74 5.81
C ILE A 63 8.37 2.76 5.66
N ARG A 64 9.40 2.65 6.50
CA ARG A 64 10.64 3.42 6.34
C ARG A 64 11.63 2.55 5.57
N VAL A 65 12.22 3.10 4.53
CA VAL A 65 13.18 2.42 3.66
C VAL A 65 14.41 3.30 3.48
N ASN A 66 15.54 2.66 3.24
CA ASN A 66 16.78 3.30 2.85
C ASN A 66 16.67 3.81 1.40
N ASP A 67 17.16 5.02 1.14
CA ASP A 67 17.29 5.61 -0.21
C ASP A 67 18.43 4.94 -0.99
N CYS A 68 18.18 3.72 -1.43
CA CYS A 68 19.07 2.91 -2.25
C CYS A 68 18.26 2.28 -3.39
N GLY A 69 18.94 1.77 -4.42
CA GLY A 69 18.26 1.16 -5.58
C GLY A 69 17.33 -0.02 -5.27
N TYR A 70 17.40 -0.58 -4.06
CA TYR A 70 16.55 -1.68 -3.59
C TYR A 70 15.51 -1.26 -2.55
N ASN A 71 15.51 0.00 -2.10
CA ASN A 71 14.65 0.48 -1.00
C ASN A 71 14.70 -0.46 0.22
N CYS A 72 15.91 -0.82 0.66
CA CYS A 72 16.11 -1.79 1.74
C CYS A 72 15.43 -1.34 3.04
N LEU A 73 14.94 -2.31 3.83
CA LEU A 73 14.54 -2.04 5.21
C LEU A 73 15.79 -1.67 6.04
N PRO A 74 15.77 -0.56 6.79
CA PRO A 74 16.93 -0.13 7.59
C PRO A 74 17.37 -1.18 8.61
N GLU A 75 16.41 -1.92 9.16
CA GLU A 75 16.62 -2.96 10.17
C GLU A 75 17.13 -4.29 9.57
N MET A 76 16.91 -4.51 8.28
CA MET A 76 17.28 -5.75 7.60
C MET A 76 17.75 -5.50 6.15
N PRO A 77 18.96 -4.94 5.98
CA PRO A 77 19.46 -4.59 4.65
C PRO A 77 19.90 -5.83 3.86
N ILE A 78 19.45 -5.91 2.60
CA ILE A 78 19.81 -7.01 1.69
C ILE A 78 20.91 -6.64 0.68
N CYS A 79 21.09 -5.36 0.36
CA CYS A 79 22.07 -4.93 -0.63
C CYS A 79 23.48 -4.72 -0.02
N PRO A 80 24.56 -4.88 -0.80
CA PRO A 80 25.94 -4.70 -0.30
C PRO A 80 26.19 -3.30 0.28
N SER A 81 25.66 -2.25 -0.36
CA SER A 81 25.86 -0.86 0.07
C SER A 81 25.28 -0.59 1.45
N CYS A 82 24.05 -1.02 1.73
CA CYS A 82 23.45 -0.83 3.05
C CYS A 82 24.08 -1.74 4.12
N ARG A 83 24.53 -2.95 3.76
CA ARG A 83 25.22 -3.85 4.71
C ARG A 83 26.58 -3.34 5.14
N ALA A 84 27.30 -2.66 4.25
CA ALA A 84 28.61 -2.07 4.53
C ALA A 84 28.53 -0.77 5.37
N GLY A 85 27.34 -0.32 5.75
CA GLY A 85 27.15 0.92 6.52
C GLY A 85 27.46 2.19 5.70
N ALA A 86 27.40 2.12 4.37
CA ALA A 86 27.49 3.33 3.55
C ALA A 86 26.40 4.32 3.99
N ASN A 87 26.70 5.63 3.94
CA ASN A 87 25.80 6.73 4.31
C ASN A 87 24.52 6.76 3.45
N VAL A 88 23.62 5.80 3.67
CA VAL A 88 22.34 5.73 2.99
C VAL A 88 21.34 6.52 3.83
N LYS A 89 20.85 7.62 3.25
CA LYS A 89 19.79 8.43 3.86
C LYS A 89 18.52 7.58 3.93
N THR A 90 17.73 7.76 5.00
CA THR A 90 16.41 7.12 5.20
C THR A 90 15.28 8.09 4.96
#